data_AF-A0A925LLW2-F1
#
_entry.id   AF-A0A925LLW2-F1
#
_cell.length_a   1.000
_cell.length_b   1.000
_cell.length_c   1.000
_cell.angle_alpha   90.00
_cell.angle_beta   90.00
_cell.angle_gamma   90.00
#
_symmetry.space_group_name_H-M   'P 1'
#
loop_
_entity.id
_entity.type
_entity.pdbx_description
1 polymer ?
#
loop_
_entity_poly.entity_id
_entity_poly.type
_entity_poly.pdbx_seq_one_letter_code
_entity_poly.pdbx_strand_id
1 'polypeptide(L)'
;MRKRILVVMLVLLVSAISGCAFVNVPLMQTPMPLKEQVLEGDSARKILLLDISGTISEREKSAGLLGRADTSMVSLIRESLRKAEKDDRIAGLILRINSPGGTVTASDIIHHEIVEFRKRRHVPVLACIMSVGTSGGYYVAAAADEIIAHPTAIVGSIGVILMKFNVEGLMGKVGLEEQTVKSGDKKDIMSPFRKATPEEVELGQGIIDQFYGRFLDIVVARKGNRLSRDELRKLADGRIYTADQALEGKLVDRIGYLDDVIASIRKLAGDDRARVVSYYRPGTYKGSIYADAGGKGGVLEMFGGLDALSAGSFMYLWRP
;
A
#
# COMPACT_ATOMS: atom_id res chain seq x y z
N MET A 1 46.80 3.78 -52.26
CA MET A 1 45.62 2.93 -51.96
C MET A 1 45.90 1.81 -50.94
N ARG A 2 47.00 1.04 -51.05
CA ARG A 2 47.30 -0.10 -50.15
C ARG A 2 47.30 0.20 -48.63
N LYS A 3 47.84 1.35 -48.18
CA LYS A 3 47.86 1.72 -46.74
C LYS A 3 46.46 2.00 -46.15
N ARG A 4 45.53 2.55 -46.94
CA ARG A 4 44.15 2.82 -46.49
C ARG A 4 43.34 1.53 -46.36
N ILE A 5 43.56 0.58 -47.26
CA ILE A 5 42.91 -0.75 -47.21
C ILE A 5 43.39 -1.54 -45.98
N LEU A 6 44.68 -1.47 -45.64
CA LEU A 6 45.22 -2.14 -44.47
C LEU A 6 44.65 -1.58 -43.15
N VAL A 7 44.49 -0.27 -43.06
CA VAL A 7 43.88 0.38 -41.88
C VAL A 7 42.39 0.03 -41.75
N VAL A 8 41.66 -0.02 -42.86
CA VAL A 8 40.24 -0.42 -42.86
C VAL A 8 40.07 -1.90 -42.47
N MET A 9 40.93 -2.79 -42.98
CA MET A 9 40.92 -4.19 -42.56
C MET A 9 41.31 -4.36 -41.09
N LEU A 10 42.28 -3.58 -40.59
CA LEU A 10 42.68 -3.63 -39.18
C LEU A 10 41.55 -3.14 -38.25
N VAL A 11 40.83 -2.08 -38.63
CA VAL A 11 39.67 -1.58 -37.87
C VAL A 11 38.52 -2.60 -37.88
N LEU A 12 38.25 -3.23 -39.03
CA LEU A 12 37.23 -4.30 -39.15
C LEU A 12 37.61 -5.56 -38.36
N LEU A 13 38.90 -5.90 -38.30
CA LEU A 13 39.39 -7.03 -37.53
C LEU A 13 39.32 -6.74 -36.02
N VAL A 14 39.65 -5.52 -35.59
CA VAL A 14 39.54 -5.09 -34.18
C VAL A 14 38.08 -5.03 -33.74
N SER A 15 37.16 -4.58 -34.60
CA SER A 15 35.72 -4.59 -34.29
C SER A 15 35.09 -5.99 -34.29
N ALA A 16 35.66 -6.94 -35.04
CA ALA A 16 35.27 -8.36 -34.99
C ALA A 16 35.81 -9.10 -33.75
N ILE A 17 36.86 -8.58 -33.09
CA ILE A 17 37.46 -9.15 -31.87
C ILE A 17 36.87 -8.51 -30.60
N SER A 18 36.23 -7.34 -30.68
CA SER A 18 35.43 -6.79 -29.57
C SER A 18 34.23 -7.71 -29.33
N GLY A 19 34.41 -8.55 -28.33
CA GLY A 19 33.62 -9.74 -28.02
C GLY A 19 32.12 -9.59 -28.15
N CYS A 20 31.50 -10.74 -28.44
CA CYS A 20 30.09 -10.98 -28.18
C CYS A 20 29.74 -10.43 -26.79
N ALA A 21 29.14 -9.23 -26.74
CA ALA A 21 28.46 -8.78 -25.56
C ALA A 21 27.28 -9.73 -25.41
N PHE A 22 27.44 -10.76 -24.58
CA PHE A 22 26.31 -11.55 -24.10
C PHE A 22 25.44 -10.60 -23.28
N VAL A 23 24.51 -9.92 -23.95
CA VAL A 23 23.41 -9.25 -23.28
C VAL A 23 22.52 -10.37 -22.77
N ASN A 24 22.83 -10.84 -21.56
CA ASN A 24 21.98 -11.77 -20.87
C ASN A 24 20.72 -10.99 -20.48
N VAL A 25 19.71 -11.00 -21.36
CA VAL A 25 18.37 -10.52 -21.05
C VAL A 25 17.61 -11.72 -20.50
N PRO A 26 17.59 -11.95 -19.18
CA PRO A 26 16.75 -13.01 -18.64
C PRO A 26 15.30 -12.71 -19.04
N LEU A 27 14.70 -13.59 -19.85
CA LEU A 27 13.28 -13.52 -20.22
C LEU A 27 12.36 -13.57 -19.00
N MET A 28 12.84 -14.12 -17.88
CA MET A 28 12.22 -14.03 -16.57
C MET A 28 13.09 -13.16 -15.65
N GLN A 29 12.69 -11.91 -15.49
CA GLN A 29 13.37 -10.97 -14.60
C GLN A 29 12.89 -11.21 -13.17
N THR A 30 13.64 -11.97 -12.38
CA THR A 30 13.36 -12.09 -10.93
C THR A 30 13.41 -10.71 -10.26
N PRO A 31 12.54 -10.41 -9.29
CA PRO A 31 12.58 -9.16 -8.57
C PRO A 31 13.96 -8.97 -7.92
N MET A 32 14.66 -7.89 -8.25
CA MET A 32 15.96 -7.59 -7.64
C MET A 32 15.82 -7.42 -6.12
N PRO A 33 16.78 -7.86 -5.31
CA PRO A 33 16.71 -7.73 -3.86
C PRO A 33 16.59 -6.25 -3.43
N LEU A 34 15.90 -6.00 -2.32
CA LEU A 34 15.76 -4.67 -1.75
C LEU A 34 17.13 -4.08 -1.38
N LYS A 35 17.38 -2.84 -1.81
CA LYS A 35 18.53 -2.04 -1.38
C LYS A 35 18.13 -1.10 -0.26
N GLU A 36 19.10 -0.74 0.57
CA GLU A 36 18.93 0.25 1.63
C GLU A 36 19.41 1.61 1.12
N GLN A 37 18.64 2.65 1.43
CA GLN A 37 19.01 4.04 1.24
C GLN A 37 18.96 4.75 2.58
N VAL A 38 20.02 5.50 2.91
CA VAL A 38 20.00 6.44 4.04
C VAL A 38 19.32 7.72 3.56
N LEU A 39 18.27 8.12 4.28
CA LEU A 39 17.55 9.36 4.04
C LEU A 39 18.09 10.49 4.92
N GLU A 40 18.46 10.17 6.16
CA GLU A 40 18.97 11.14 7.14
C GLU A 40 19.83 10.46 8.23
N GLY A 41 20.71 11.23 8.87
CA GLY A 41 21.52 10.81 10.03
C GLY A 41 22.81 10.07 9.65
N ASP A 42 23.62 9.74 10.66
CA ASP A 42 24.95 9.14 10.48
C ASP A 42 25.31 8.02 11.49
N SER A 43 24.46 7.73 12.48
CA SER A 43 24.70 6.69 13.50
C SER A 43 24.62 5.25 12.97
N ALA A 44 25.18 4.30 13.74
CA ALA A 44 25.06 2.87 13.49
C ALA A 44 23.61 2.37 13.61
N ARG A 45 22.82 2.86 14.58
CA ARG A 45 21.41 2.51 14.77
C ARG A 45 20.55 3.04 13.63
N LYS A 46 19.44 2.36 13.35
CA LYS A 46 18.58 2.61 12.21
C LYS A 46 17.12 2.67 12.61
N ILE A 47 16.40 3.60 12.02
CA ILE A 47 14.95 3.68 11.99
C ILE A 47 14.52 3.35 10.56
N LEU A 48 13.71 2.30 10.38
CA LEU A 48 13.14 2.01 9.07
C LEU A 48 11.93 2.93 8.84
N LEU A 49 11.96 3.69 7.75
CA LEU A 49 10.80 4.39 7.22
C LEU A 49 10.17 3.53 6.11
N LEU A 50 8.95 3.06 6.35
CA LEU A 50 8.17 2.24 5.46
C LEU A 50 7.01 3.07 4.89
N ASP A 51 7.01 3.25 3.57
CA ASP A 51 5.96 4.01 2.88
C ASP A 51 4.76 3.12 2.52
N ILE A 52 3.57 3.63 2.82
CA ILE A 52 2.27 3.03 2.52
C ILE A 52 1.47 4.08 1.75
N SER A 53 1.72 4.15 0.44
CA SER A 53 1.18 5.21 -0.42
C SER A 53 0.36 4.64 -1.58
N GLY A 54 -0.76 5.30 -1.87
CA GLY A 54 -1.72 4.88 -2.88
C GLY A 54 -2.66 3.76 -2.41
N THR A 55 -3.36 3.13 -3.36
CA THR A 55 -4.35 2.08 -3.06
C THR A 55 -3.67 0.81 -2.57
N ILE A 56 -4.11 0.30 -1.41
CA ILE A 56 -3.62 -0.92 -0.79
C ILE A 56 -4.24 -2.13 -1.52
N SER A 57 -3.41 -2.98 -2.14
CA SER A 57 -3.88 -4.21 -2.77
C SER A 57 -2.80 -5.29 -2.84
N GLU A 58 -3.24 -6.54 -3.01
CA GLU A 58 -2.41 -7.72 -3.21
C GLU A 58 -1.92 -7.85 -4.65
N ARG A 59 -2.54 -7.10 -5.58
CA ARG A 59 -2.24 -7.17 -7.00
C ARG A 59 -0.90 -6.50 -7.30
N GLU A 60 -0.13 -7.15 -8.16
CA GLU A 60 1.07 -6.56 -8.75
C GLU A 60 0.66 -5.43 -9.70
N LYS A 61 1.41 -4.34 -9.72
CA LYS A 61 1.20 -3.29 -10.72
C LYS A 61 1.74 -3.84 -12.05
N SER A 62 0.86 -4.10 -13.02
CA SER A 62 1.31 -4.53 -14.35
C SER A 62 1.93 -3.34 -15.07
N ALA A 63 3.20 -3.45 -15.46
CA ALA A 63 3.83 -2.40 -16.25
C ALA A 63 3.60 -2.63 -17.75
N GLY A 64 2.35 -2.64 -18.22
CA GLY A 64 2.03 -2.73 -19.66
C GLY A 64 2.70 -3.90 -20.42
N LEU A 65 2.71 -3.83 -21.75
CA LEU A 65 3.16 -4.92 -22.65
C LEU A 65 4.70 -5.13 -22.64
N LEU A 66 5.47 -4.15 -22.19
CA LEU A 66 6.95 -4.15 -22.23
C LEU A 66 7.62 -3.85 -20.88
N GLY A 67 6.86 -3.62 -19.83
CA GLY A 67 7.40 -3.28 -18.51
C GLY A 67 7.42 -4.47 -17.56
N ARG A 68 8.25 -4.33 -16.53
CA ARG A 68 8.37 -5.29 -15.43
C ARG A 68 7.14 -5.23 -14.54
N ALA A 69 6.50 -6.36 -14.26
CA ALA A 69 5.50 -6.44 -13.20
C ALA A 69 6.12 -5.92 -11.88
N ASP A 70 5.52 -4.89 -11.32
CA ASP A 70 5.93 -4.30 -10.05
C ASP A 70 5.32 -5.12 -8.91
N THR A 71 6.15 -5.43 -7.92
CA THR A 71 5.73 -6.18 -6.73
C THR A 71 4.55 -5.49 -6.04
N SER A 72 3.54 -6.26 -5.63
CA SER A 72 2.41 -5.70 -4.88
C SER A 72 2.86 -5.05 -3.57
N MET A 73 2.08 -4.07 -3.10
CA MET A 73 2.39 -3.34 -1.86
C MET A 73 2.55 -4.29 -0.66
N VAL A 74 1.67 -5.30 -0.57
CA VAL A 74 1.73 -6.34 0.47
C VAL A 74 3.07 -7.07 0.43
N SER A 75 3.50 -7.54 -0.74
CA SER A 75 4.76 -8.27 -0.89
C SER A 75 5.97 -7.38 -0.58
N LEU A 76 5.97 -6.12 -1.01
CA LEU A 76 7.05 -5.16 -0.73
C LEU A 76 7.19 -4.89 0.78
N ILE A 77 6.07 -4.70 1.48
CA ILE A 77 6.06 -4.48 2.93
C ILE A 77 6.59 -5.72 3.65
N ARG A 78 6.12 -6.92 3.28
CA ARG A 78 6.59 -8.19 3.87
C ARG A 78 8.07 -8.41 3.66
N GLU A 79 8.58 -8.18 2.45
CA GLU A 79 10.02 -8.26 2.15
C GLU A 79 10.83 -7.25 2.97
N SER A 80 10.31 -6.04 3.12
CA SER A 80 10.95 -4.96 3.88
C SER A 80 11.04 -5.29 5.36
N LEU A 81 9.95 -5.75 5.97
CA LEU A 81 9.92 -6.16 7.38
C LEU A 81 10.83 -7.37 7.62
N ARG A 82 10.79 -8.39 6.76
CA ARG A 82 11.70 -9.56 6.86
C ARG A 82 13.17 -9.18 6.73
N LYS A 83 13.50 -8.19 5.90
CA LYS A 83 14.86 -7.66 5.80
C LYS A 83 15.25 -6.94 7.08
N ALA A 84 14.37 -6.10 7.63
CA ALA A 84 14.60 -5.37 8.87
C ALA A 84 14.73 -6.29 10.09
N GLU A 85 14.01 -7.42 10.11
CA GLU A 85 14.11 -8.41 11.18
C GLU A 85 15.50 -9.02 11.32
N LYS A 86 16.25 -9.08 10.21
CA LYS A 86 17.61 -9.62 10.14
C LYS A 86 18.69 -8.56 10.41
N ASP A 87 18.33 -7.29 10.60
CA ASP A 87 19.28 -6.22 10.90
C ASP A 87 19.12 -5.77 12.36
N ASP A 88 20.07 -6.16 13.20
CA ASP A 88 20.09 -5.82 14.63
C ASP A 88 20.27 -4.32 14.93
N ARG A 89 20.58 -3.52 13.91
CA ARG A 89 20.66 -2.07 14.05
C ARG A 89 19.29 -1.41 13.97
N ILE A 90 18.26 -2.10 13.47
CA ILE A 90 16.89 -1.57 13.41
C ILE A 90 16.36 -1.43 14.83
N ALA A 91 16.15 -0.19 15.25
CA ALA A 91 15.71 0.21 16.58
C ALA A 91 14.33 0.88 16.59
N GLY A 92 13.69 1.02 15.44
CA GLY A 92 12.34 1.57 15.32
C GLY A 92 11.80 1.50 13.89
N LEU A 93 10.49 1.61 13.76
CA LEU A 93 9.75 1.61 12.50
C LEU A 93 8.82 2.82 12.43
N ILE A 94 8.91 3.59 11.35
CA ILE A 94 7.95 4.62 10.98
C ILE A 94 7.10 4.10 9.83
N LEU A 95 5.78 4.12 9.99
CA LEU A 95 4.82 3.92 8.91
C LEU A 95 4.45 5.29 8.35
N ARG A 96 4.97 5.64 7.17
CA ARG A 96 4.57 6.87 6.48
C ARG A 96 3.38 6.56 5.57
N ILE A 97 2.20 7.04 5.95
CA ILE A 97 0.93 6.65 5.33
C ILE A 97 0.39 7.80 4.49
N ASN A 98 0.14 7.53 3.22
CA ASN A 98 -0.55 8.42 2.29
C ASN A 98 -1.50 7.61 1.40
N SER A 99 -2.55 7.06 1.99
CA SER A 99 -3.40 6.06 1.33
C SER A 99 -4.89 6.33 1.57
N PRO A 100 -5.72 6.25 0.51
CA PRO A 100 -7.17 6.26 0.64
C PRO A 100 -7.72 4.95 1.25
N GLY A 101 -6.88 3.91 1.36
CA GLY A 101 -7.27 2.55 1.70
C GLY A 101 -7.13 1.59 0.52
N GLY A 102 -7.93 0.54 0.48
CA GLY A 102 -7.82 -0.53 -0.51
C GLY A 102 -8.61 -1.79 -0.16
N THR A 103 -8.14 -2.96 -0.60
CA THR A 103 -8.81 -4.23 -0.31
C THR A 103 -8.75 -4.53 1.19
N VAL A 104 -9.82 -5.15 1.71
CA VAL A 104 -9.90 -5.56 3.12
C VAL A 104 -8.74 -6.48 3.49
N THR A 105 -8.48 -7.49 2.67
CA THR A 105 -7.46 -8.51 2.92
C THR A 105 -6.04 -7.95 2.90
N ALA A 106 -5.66 -7.11 1.93
CA ALA A 106 -4.33 -6.51 1.88
C ALA A 106 -4.07 -5.62 3.10
N SER A 107 -5.07 -4.82 3.50
CA SER A 107 -4.99 -3.97 4.68
C SER A 107 -4.79 -4.80 5.95
N ASP A 108 -5.52 -5.93 6.07
CA ASP A 108 -5.40 -6.84 7.21
C ASP A 108 -4.06 -7.57 7.27
N ILE A 109 -3.53 -8.03 6.13
CA ILE A 109 -2.21 -8.65 6.05
C ILE A 109 -1.11 -7.67 6.47
N ILE A 110 -1.15 -6.43 5.95
CA ILE A 110 -0.15 -5.42 6.29
C ILE A 110 -0.20 -5.10 7.79
N HIS A 111 -1.40 -4.87 8.33
CA HIS A 111 -1.60 -4.66 9.76
C HIS A 111 -1.01 -5.82 10.59
N HIS A 112 -1.34 -7.07 10.22
CA HIS A 112 -0.83 -8.26 10.90
C HIS A 112 0.70 -8.34 10.87
N GLU A 113 1.32 -8.15 9.70
CA GLU A 113 2.78 -8.23 9.55
C GLU A 113 3.51 -7.16 10.37
N ILE A 114 2.96 -5.94 10.48
CA ILE A 114 3.51 -4.88 11.32
C ILE A 114 3.39 -5.21 12.81
N VAL A 115 2.22 -5.70 13.25
CA VAL A 115 2.02 -6.11 14.65
C VAL A 115 2.98 -7.22 15.03
N GLU A 116 3.15 -8.21 14.16
CA GLU A 116 4.04 -9.34 14.39
C GLU A 116 5.52 -8.94 14.34
N PHE A 117 5.91 -8.03 13.43
CA PHE A 117 7.24 -7.43 13.42
C PHE A 117 7.55 -6.74 14.76
N ARG A 118 6.62 -5.90 15.25
CA ARG A 118 6.75 -5.21 16.54
C ARG A 118 6.94 -6.20 17.68
N LYS A 119 6.12 -7.27 17.74
CA LYS A 119 6.22 -8.31 18.77
C LYS A 119 7.56 -9.05 18.73
N ARG A 120 8.08 -9.39 17.54
CA ARG A 120 9.35 -10.11 17.41
C ARG A 120 10.54 -9.22 17.75
N ARG A 121 10.54 -7.96 17.29
CA ARG A 121 11.68 -7.04 17.41
C ARG A 121 11.67 -6.21 18.68
N HIS A 122 10.53 -6.07 19.34
CA HIS A 122 10.37 -5.25 20.54
C HIS A 122 10.85 -3.80 20.34
N VAL A 123 10.61 -3.25 19.15
CA VAL A 123 10.96 -1.87 18.78
C VAL A 123 9.71 -1.01 18.68
N PRO A 124 9.80 0.30 18.94
CA PRO A 124 8.69 1.23 18.74
C PRO A 124 8.26 1.29 17.27
N VAL A 125 6.95 1.39 17.05
CA VAL A 125 6.33 1.62 15.75
C VAL A 125 5.48 2.89 15.82
N LEU A 126 5.82 3.93 15.06
CA LEU A 126 5.00 5.15 14.96
C LEU A 126 4.39 5.26 13.57
N ALA A 127 3.12 5.65 13.47
CA ALA A 127 2.48 5.99 12.22
C ALA A 127 2.46 7.51 12.01
N CYS A 128 2.83 7.95 10.82
CA CYS A 128 2.71 9.33 10.37
C CYS A 128 1.73 9.37 9.18
N ILE A 129 0.51 9.85 9.42
CA ILE A 129 -0.45 10.10 8.35
C ILE A 129 -0.09 11.41 7.67
N MET A 130 0.21 11.35 6.38
CA MET A 130 0.54 12.50 5.54
C MET A 130 -0.75 13.18 5.04
N SER A 131 -0.99 13.26 3.73
CA SER A 131 -2.19 13.93 3.20
C SER A 131 -3.46 13.10 3.45
N VAL A 132 -3.39 11.77 3.31
CA VAL A 132 -4.55 10.88 3.43
C VAL A 132 -4.18 9.64 4.24
N GLY A 133 -4.96 9.33 5.27
CA GLY A 133 -4.87 8.10 6.05
C GLY A 133 -6.25 7.62 6.40
N THR A 134 -6.97 7.15 5.38
CA THR A 134 -8.39 6.81 5.48
C THR A 134 -8.62 5.33 5.24
N SER A 135 -9.70 4.79 5.82
CA SER A 135 -10.17 3.43 5.64
C SER A 135 -9.03 2.40 5.82
N GLY A 136 -8.63 1.65 4.79
CA GLY A 136 -7.52 0.68 4.89
C GLY A 136 -6.18 1.30 5.32
N GLY A 137 -5.93 2.57 4.98
CA GLY A 137 -4.77 3.31 5.47
C GLY A 137 -4.83 3.55 6.98
N TYR A 138 -6.00 3.92 7.51
CA TYR A 138 -6.23 4.06 8.95
C TYR A 138 -6.21 2.69 9.67
N TYR A 139 -6.74 1.66 9.03
CA TYR A 139 -6.68 0.27 9.51
C TYR A 139 -5.23 -0.15 9.75
N VAL A 140 -4.34 0.13 8.80
CA VAL A 140 -2.91 -0.15 8.94
C VAL A 140 -2.24 0.74 10.00
N ALA A 141 -2.62 2.02 10.07
CA ALA A 141 -2.10 2.93 11.11
C ALA A 141 -2.38 2.42 12.53
N ALA A 142 -3.50 1.71 12.74
CA ALA A 142 -3.85 1.08 14.01
C ALA A 142 -2.89 -0.05 14.46
N ALA A 143 -1.94 -0.47 13.63
CA ALA A 143 -0.85 -1.37 14.05
C ALA A 143 0.20 -0.66 14.92
N ALA A 144 0.32 0.67 14.83
CA ALA A 144 1.35 1.46 15.50
C ALA A 144 1.10 1.63 17.01
N ASP A 145 2.15 2.03 17.73
CA ASP A 145 2.09 2.44 19.13
C ASP A 145 1.51 3.85 19.32
N GLU A 146 1.69 4.73 18.32
CA GLU A 146 1.18 6.10 18.26
C GLU A 146 0.84 6.44 16.80
N ILE A 147 -0.29 7.12 16.58
CA ILE A 147 -0.70 7.68 15.30
C ILE A 147 -0.58 9.21 15.38
N ILE A 148 0.33 9.74 14.58
CA ILE A 148 0.53 11.18 14.40
C ILE A 148 -0.04 11.56 13.03
N ALA A 149 -0.87 12.60 12.99
CA ALA A 149 -1.39 13.15 11.75
C ALA A 149 -0.70 14.46 11.39
N HIS A 150 -0.36 14.62 10.10
CA HIS A 150 0.03 15.92 9.55
C HIS A 150 -1.10 16.93 9.75
N PRO A 151 -0.83 18.23 9.99
CA PRO A 151 -1.89 19.23 10.22
C PRO A 151 -2.95 19.31 9.11
N THR A 152 -2.58 18.97 7.87
CA THR A 152 -3.48 18.96 6.71
C THR A 152 -4.01 17.57 6.35
N ALA A 153 -3.83 16.58 7.22
CA ALA A 153 -4.24 15.20 6.95
C ALA A 153 -5.76 15.05 6.92
N ILE A 154 -6.23 14.17 6.05
CA ILE A 154 -7.57 13.61 6.09
C ILE A 154 -7.49 12.19 6.68
N VAL A 155 -8.25 11.94 7.73
CA VAL A 155 -8.27 10.70 8.51
C VAL A 155 -9.70 10.15 8.57
N GLY A 156 -9.87 8.89 8.98
CA GLY A 156 -11.19 8.30 9.19
C GLY A 156 -11.61 7.43 8.02
N SER A 157 -12.82 7.61 7.50
CA SER A 157 -13.46 6.69 6.56
C SER A 157 -13.47 5.24 7.06
N ILE A 158 -13.70 5.08 8.37
CA ILE A 158 -13.81 3.77 9.01
C ILE A 158 -15.15 3.18 8.60
N GLY A 159 -15.09 2.17 7.74
CA GLY A 159 -16.25 1.61 7.06
C GLY A 159 -15.80 0.61 5.98
N VAL A 160 -16.76 -0.11 5.42
CA VAL A 160 -16.52 -1.13 4.38
C VAL A 160 -17.50 -0.92 3.25
N ILE A 161 -17.01 -1.02 2.02
CA ILE A 161 -17.86 -0.96 0.84
C ILE A 161 -17.68 -2.20 -0.03
N LEU A 162 -18.78 -2.63 -0.64
CA LEU A 162 -18.82 -3.58 -1.73
C LEU A 162 -19.54 -2.90 -2.90
N MET A 163 -18.88 -2.81 -4.05
CA MET A 163 -19.41 -2.10 -5.22
C MET A 163 -19.63 -3.06 -6.38
N LYS A 164 -20.72 -2.82 -7.12
CA LYS A 164 -21.06 -3.50 -8.37
C LYS A 164 -21.73 -2.51 -9.30
N PHE A 165 -21.37 -2.56 -10.58
CA PHE A 165 -22.15 -1.93 -11.65
C PHE A 165 -23.13 -2.94 -12.25
N ASN A 166 -24.36 -2.50 -12.52
CA ASN A 166 -25.33 -3.30 -13.26
C ASN A 166 -25.48 -2.74 -14.69
N VAL A 167 -25.18 -3.58 -15.69
CA VAL A 167 -25.23 -3.23 -17.12
C VAL A 167 -26.37 -3.93 -17.87
N GLU A 168 -27.27 -4.64 -17.19
CA GLU A 168 -28.42 -5.35 -17.77
C GLU A 168 -29.23 -4.45 -18.72
N GLY A 169 -29.55 -3.23 -18.27
CA GLY A 169 -30.31 -2.27 -19.08
C GLY A 169 -29.54 -1.73 -20.29
N LEU A 170 -28.21 -1.73 -20.26
CA LEU A 170 -27.37 -1.36 -21.40
C LEU A 170 -27.33 -2.51 -22.42
N MET A 171 -27.15 -3.75 -21.94
CA MET A 171 -27.14 -4.95 -22.76
C MET A 171 -28.44 -5.12 -23.55
N GLY A 172 -29.58 -4.90 -22.90
CA GLY A 172 -30.88 -4.93 -23.57
C GLY A 172 -31.03 -3.91 -24.71
N LYS A 173 -30.34 -2.76 -24.65
CA LYS A 173 -30.37 -1.75 -25.73
C LYS A 173 -29.55 -2.15 -26.95
N VAL A 174 -28.49 -2.95 -26.76
CA VAL A 174 -27.59 -3.39 -27.84
C VAL A 174 -27.92 -4.80 -28.33
N GLY A 175 -28.98 -5.42 -27.81
CA GLY A 175 -29.41 -6.77 -28.18
C GLY A 175 -28.45 -7.86 -27.69
N LEU A 176 -27.69 -7.60 -26.63
CA LEU A 176 -26.80 -8.59 -26.01
C LEU A 176 -27.53 -9.25 -24.83
N GLU A 177 -27.45 -10.58 -24.73
CA GLU A 177 -28.02 -11.36 -23.63
C GLU A 177 -26.96 -12.28 -23.02
N GLU A 178 -26.89 -12.32 -21.69
CA GLU A 178 -26.09 -13.32 -20.97
C GLU A 178 -27.00 -14.52 -20.65
N GLN A 179 -26.56 -15.73 -21.00
CA GLN A 179 -27.17 -16.98 -20.55
C GLN A 179 -26.24 -17.71 -19.59
N THR A 180 -26.53 -17.62 -18.29
CA THR A 180 -25.74 -18.26 -17.23
C THR A 180 -26.36 -19.60 -16.82
N VAL A 181 -25.67 -20.70 -17.08
CA VAL A 181 -25.99 -22.01 -16.48
C VAL A 181 -25.10 -22.22 -15.27
N LYS A 182 -25.68 -22.42 -14.09
CA LYS A 182 -24.97 -22.44 -12.81
C LYS A 182 -25.37 -23.63 -11.95
N SER A 183 -24.42 -24.13 -11.17
CA SER A 183 -24.61 -25.27 -10.26
C SER A 183 -25.36 -24.92 -8.97
N GLY A 184 -25.59 -23.63 -8.69
CA GLY A 184 -26.34 -23.17 -7.54
C GLY A 184 -26.75 -21.70 -7.68
N ASP A 185 -27.85 -21.32 -7.04
CA ASP A 185 -28.54 -20.06 -7.28
C ASP A 185 -27.69 -18.82 -7.01
N LYS A 186 -26.78 -18.89 -6.04
CA LYS A 186 -25.91 -17.78 -5.62
C LYS A 186 -24.54 -17.77 -6.32
N LYS A 187 -24.28 -18.67 -7.28
CA LYS A 187 -22.94 -18.83 -7.88
C LYS A 187 -22.51 -17.62 -8.73
N ASP A 188 -23.48 -16.86 -9.21
CA ASP A 188 -23.35 -15.62 -9.97
C ASP A 188 -23.75 -14.39 -9.12
N ILE A 189 -23.74 -14.51 -7.78
CA ILE A 189 -23.87 -13.35 -6.90
C ILE A 189 -22.81 -12.32 -7.31
N MET A 190 -23.18 -11.05 -7.29
CA MET A 190 -22.37 -9.95 -7.83
C MET A 190 -22.20 -9.89 -9.36
N SER A 191 -22.86 -10.75 -10.16
CA SER A 191 -22.81 -10.66 -11.64
C SER A 191 -23.30 -9.29 -12.14
N PRO A 192 -22.50 -8.54 -12.92
CA PRO A 192 -22.87 -7.20 -13.41
C PRO A 192 -24.01 -7.22 -14.42
N PHE A 193 -24.41 -8.39 -14.91
CA PHE A 193 -25.33 -8.54 -16.03
C PHE A 193 -26.80 -8.72 -15.60
N ARG A 194 -27.05 -8.84 -14.29
CA ARG A 194 -28.41 -8.86 -13.72
C ARG A 194 -28.51 -8.09 -12.42
N LYS A 195 -29.73 -7.72 -12.04
CA LYS A 195 -30.02 -7.19 -10.69
C LYS A 195 -29.72 -8.23 -9.61
N ALA A 196 -29.25 -7.74 -8.46
CA ALA A 196 -29.13 -8.55 -7.26
C ALA A 196 -30.54 -8.77 -6.67
N THR A 197 -30.79 -9.97 -6.17
CA THR A 197 -32.01 -10.28 -5.40
C THR A 197 -31.91 -9.69 -3.98
N PRO A 198 -33.03 -9.46 -3.28
CA PRO A 198 -33.00 -8.98 -1.89
C PRO A 198 -32.15 -9.85 -0.96
N GLU A 199 -32.25 -11.18 -1.12
CA GLU A 199 -31.45 -12.15 -0.35
C GLU A 199 -29.95 -12.04 -0.64
N GLU A 200 -29.55 -11.76 -1.89
CA GLU A 200 -28.14 -11.53 -2.22
C GLU A 200 -27.59 -10.23 -1.65
N VAL A 201 -28.43 -9.19 -1.56
CA VAL A 201 -28.09 -7.94 -0.89
C VAL A 201 -27.87 -8.17 0.60
N GLU A 202 -28.75 -8.93 1.24
CA GLU A 202 -28.62 -9.29 2.66
C GLU A 202 -27.36 -10.13 2.93
N LEU A 203 -27.06 -11.11 2.07
CA LEU A 203 -25.81 -11.88 2.15
C LEU A 203 -24.57 -10.99 2.03
N GLY A 204 -24.57 -10.06 1.07
CA GLY A 204 -23.49 -9.08 0.92
C GLY A 204 -23.34 -8.17 2.15
N GLN A 205 -24.46 -7.71 2.70
CA GLN A 205 -24.48 -6.87 3.90
C GLN A 205 -23.95 -7.62 5.13
N GLY A 206 -24.31 -8.89 5.32
CA GLY A 206 -23.77 -9.69 6.42
C GLY A 206 -22.24 -9.81 6.40
N ILE A 207 -21.64 -9.91 5.20
CA ILE A 207 -20.17 -9.92 5.04
C ILE A 207 -19.58 -8.53 5.33
N ILE A 208 -20.22 -7.46 4.84
CA ILE A 208 -19.83 -6.07 5.13
C ILE A 208 -19.82 -5.84 6.65
N ASP A 209 -20.86 -6.27 7.35
CA ASP A 209 -21.01 -6.07 8.80
C ASP A 209 -19.93 -6.82 9.60
N GLN A 210 -19.54 -8.03 9.14
CA GLN A 210 -18.42 -8.77 9.74
C GLN A 210 -17.09 -8.05 9.56
N PHE A 211 -16.78 -7.57 8.35
CA PHE A 211 -15.55 -6.81 8.12
C PHE A 211 -15.54 -5.47 8.83
N TYR A 212 -16.68 -4.79 8.90
CA TYR A 212 -16.84 -3.57 9.70
C TYR A 212 -16.59 -3.86 11.19
N GLY A 213 -17.18 -4.94 11.71
CA GLY A 213 -16.96 -5.40 13.08
C GLY A 213 -15.49 -5.64 13.39
N ARG A 214 -14.76 -6.30 12.47
CA ARG A 214 -13.31 -6.51 12.57
C ARG A 214 -12.53 -5.19 12.56
N PHE A 215 -12.89 -4.24 11.70
CA PHE A 215 -12.25 -2.92 11.67
C PHE A 215 -12.38 -2.23 13.03
N LEU A 216 -13.59 -2.22 13.61
CA LEU A 216 -13.79 -1.68 14.95
C LEU A 216 -12.94 -2.41 16.01
N ASP A 217 -12.82 -3.74 15.93
CA ASP A 217 -11.98 -4.52 16.85
C ASP A 217 -10.51 -4.11 16.78
N ILE A 218 -9.97 -3.93 15.57
CA ILE A 218 -8.59 -3.50 15.37
C ILE A 218 -8.34 -2.12 15.96
N VAL A 219 -9.23 -1.16 15.71
CA VAL A 219 -9.08 0.20 16.23
C VAL A 219 -9.20 0.22 17.75
N VAL A 220 -10.13 -0.56 18.33
CA VAL A 220 -10.28 -0.67 19.78
C VAL A 220 -9.04 -1.31 20.44
N ALA A 221 -8.46 -2.33 19.80
CA ALA A 221 -7.27 -3.03 20.27
C ALA A 221 -5.96 -2.26 20.09
N ARG A 222 -5.97 -1.14 19.35
CA ARG A 222 -4.79 -0.29 19.15
C ARG A 222 -4.22 0.17 20.50
N LYS A 223 -2.90 0.13 20.63
CA LYS A 223 -2.22 0.74 21.78
C LYS A 223 -2.48 2.26 21.80
N GLY A 224 -2.77 2.80 22.98
CA GLY A 224 -3.10 4.21 23.12
C GLY A 224 -4.54 4.57 22.73
N ASN A 225 -5.36 3.63 22.23
CA ASN A 225 -6.79 3.87 22.04
C ASN A 225 -7.47 4.26 23.37
N ARG A 226 -8.36 5.25 23.30
CA ARG A 226 -9.10 5.82 24.43
C ARG A 226 -10.61 5.80 24.22
N LEU A 227 -11.07 5.08 23.20
CA LEU A 227 -12.48 4.96 22.83
C LEU A 227 -12.97 3.55 23.18
N SER A 228 -14.12 3.46 23.81
CA SER A 228 -14.91 2.24 23.82
C SER A 228 -15.40 1.92 22.41
N ARG A 229 -15.81 0.67 22.18
CA ARG A 229 -16.40 0.26 20.90
C ARG A 229 -17.61 1.10 20.52
N ASP A 230 -18.45 1.47 21.49
CA ASP A 230 -19.68 2.23 21.23
C ASP A 230 -19.41 3.71 20.98
N GLU A 231 -18.39 4.30 21.61
CA GLU A 231 -17.92 5.64 21.24
C GLU A 231 -17.32 5.63 19.83
N LEU A 232 -16.50 4.63 19.51
CA LEU A 232 -15.91 4.49 18.18
C LEU A 232 -16.98 4.35 17.10
N ARG A 233 -18.04 3.56 17.34
CA ARG A 233 -19.16 3.40 16.38
C ARG A 233 -19.79 4.73 15.97
N LYS A 234 -19.89 5.69 16.89
CA LYS A 234 -20.43 7.03 16.58
C LYS A 234 -19.53 7.82 15.62
N LEU A 235 -18.24 7.49 15.58
CA LEU A 235 -17.24 8.11 14.72
C LEU A 235 -16.98 7.32 13.43
N ALA A 236 -17.39 6.04 13.41
CA ALA A 236 -17.06 5.07 12.37
C ALA A 236 -18.25 4.79 11.43
N ASP A 237 -18.92 5.84 10.94
CA ASP A 237 -20.01 5.72 9.97
C ASP A 237 -19.55 5.94 8.51
N GLY A 238 -18.24 5.86 8.27
CA GLY A 238 -17.62 6.11 6.98
C GLY A 238 -17.25 7.57 6.69
N ARG A 239 -17.55 8.53 7.57
CA ARG A 239 -17.14 9.93 7.38
C ARG A 239 -15.62 10.13 7.51
N ILE A 240 -15.13 11.22 6.93
CA ILE A 240 -13.74 11.69 7.07
C ILE A 240 -13.63 12.82 8.09
N TYR A 241 -12.43 13.01 8.61
CA TYR A 241 -12.08 14.01 9.60
C TYR A 241 -10.81 14.76 9.18
N THR A 242 -10.75 16.05 9.49
CA THR A 242 -9.48 16.78 9.52
C THR A 242 -8.59 16.26 10.66
N ALA A 243 -7.30 16.61 10.66
CA ALA A 243 -6.38 16.25 11.74
C ALA A 243 -6.88 16.71 13.13
N ASP A 244 -7.39 17.95 13.23
CA ASP A 244 -7.95 18.49 14.48
C ASP A 244 -9.17 17.72 14.96
N GLN A 245 -10.11 17.42 14.06
CA GLN A 245 -11.30 16.64 14.39
C GLN A 245 -10.94 15.21 14.78
N ALA A 246 -9.95 14.61 14.10
CA ALA A 246 -9.46 13.28 14.44
C ALA A 246 -8.78 13.25 15.81
N LEU A 247 -8.06 14.32 16.18
CA LEU A 247 -7.43 14.45 17.51
C LEU A 247 -8.50 14.62 18.60
N GLU A 248 -9.47 15.52 18.39
CA GLU A 248 -10.60 15.73 19.30
C GLU A 248 -11.41 14.44 19.49
N GLY A 249 -11.66 13.73 18.38
CA GLY A 249 -12.31 12.42 18.35
C GLY A 249 -11.44 11.26 18.82
N LYS A 250 -10.20 11.51 19.27
CA LYS A 250 -9.23 10.51 19.75
C LYS A 250 -8.89 9.40 18.73
N LEU A 251 -9.13 9.65 17.45
CA LEU A 251 -8.73 8.76 16.35
C LEU A 251 -7.22 8.85 16.11
N VAL A 252 -6.59 9.99 16.38
CA VAL A 252 -5.13 10.15 16.38
C VAL A 252 -4.65 10.57 17.75
N ASP A 253 -3.38 10.30 18.05
CA ASP A 253 -2.79 10.58 19.35
C ASP A 253 -2.20 12.00 19.40
N ARG A 254 -1.72 12.50 18.25
CA ARG A 254 -1.09 13.83 18.13
C ARG A 254 -1.16 14.38 16.71
N ILE A 255 -1.00 15.70 16.58
CA ILE A 255 -0.77 16.38 15.31
C ILE A 255 0.71 16.79 15.23
N GLY A 256 1.35 16.55 14.08
CA GLY A 256 2.77 16.85 13.88
C GLY A 256 3.27 16.52 12.48
N TYR A 257 4.48 16.98 12.18
CA TYR A 257 5.17 16.74 10.92
C TYR A 257 6.00 15.45 10.98
N LEU A 258 6.45 14.97 9.82
CA LEU A 258 7.29 13.77 9.74
C LEU A 258 8.59 13.93 10.55
N ASP A 259 9.15 15.13 10.56
CA ASP A 259 10.34 15.46 11.37
C ASP A 259 10.08 15.28 12.87
N ASP A 260 8.87 15.62 13.35
CA ASP A 260 8.47 15.40 14.76
C ASP A 260 8.37 13.90 15.08
N VAL A 261 7.92 13.09 14.14
CA VAL A 261 7.82 11.63 14.29
C VAL A 261 9.21 11.00 14.31
N ILE A 262 10.12 11.45 13.44
CA ILE A 262 11.53 11.02 13.42
C ILE A 262 12.21 11.38 14.75
N ALA A 263 12.04 12.60 15.24
CA ALA A 263 12.56 13.00 16.54
C ALA A 263 11.98 12.16 17.68
N SER A 264 10.68 11.86 17.65
CA SER A 264 10.01 11.06 18.69
C SER A 264 10.55 9.62 18.72
N ILE A 265 10.67 8.97 17.57
CA ILE A 265 11.14 7.58 17.52
C ILE A 265 12.64 7.46 17.82
N ARG A 266 13.45 8.47 17.49
CA ARG A 266 14.87 8.52 17.87
C ARG A 266 15.06 8.54 19.39
N LYS A 267 14.25 9.34 20.09
CA LYS A 267 14.21 9.36 21.56
C LYS A 267 13.78 8.00 22.13
N LEU A 268 12.74 7.38 21.56
CA LEU A 268 12.30 6.04 21.97
C LEU A 268 13.36 4.96 21.70
N ALA A 269 14.15 5.12 20.65
CA ALA A 269 15.26 4.24 20.30
C ALA A 269 16.54 4.51 21.11
N GLY A 270 16.57 5.58 21.93
CA GLY A 270 17.72 5.97 22.72
C GLY A 270 18.91 6.51 21.91
N ASP A 271 18.68 6.99 20.68
CA ASP A 271 19.71 7.53 19.81
C ASP A 271 19.18 8.65 18.91
N ASP A 272 19.44 9.90 19.31
CA ASP A 272 19.05 11.12 18.58
C ASP A 272 19.72 11.27 17.21
N ARG A 273 20.75 10.47 16.91
CA ARG A 273 21.44 10.46 15.61
C ARG A 273 21.15 9.20 14.79
N ALA A 274 20.22 8.34 15.22
CA ALA A 274 19.85 7.13 14.49
C ALA A 274 19.51 7.47 13.03
N ARG A 275 20.07 6.68 12.11
CA ARG A 275 19.85 6.86 10.68
C ARG A 275 18.41 6.53 10.32
N VAL A 276 17.76 7.40 9.56
CA VAL A 276 16.50 7.06 8.91
C VAL A 276 16.85 6.38 7.59
N VAL A 277 16.43 5.13 7.45
CA VAL A 277 16.67 4.33 6.25
C VAL A 277 15.35 3.95 5.59
N SER A 278 15.37 3.78 4.27
CA SER A 278 14.27 3.15 3.55
C SER A 278 14.79 2.00 2.68
N TYR A 279 13.90 1.05 2.39
CA TYR A 279 14.17 -0.02 1.45
C TYR A 279 13.47 0.25 0.13
N TYR A 280 14.19 0.00 -0.96
CA TYR A 280 13.70 0.27 -2.31
C TYR A 280 14.21 -0.79 -3.30
N ARG A 281 13.47 -0.97 -4.40
CA ARG A 281 13.90 -1.85 -5.50
C ARG A 281 14.71 -1.02 -6.50
N PRO A 282 15.89 -1.47 -6.97
CA PRO A 282 16.68 -0.66 -7.90
C PRO A 282 15.88 -0.31 -9.15
N GLY A 283 15.87 0.98 -9.52
CA GLY A 283 14.98 1.54 -10.56
C GLY A 283 13.95 2.53 -9.99
N THR A 284 13.66 2.49 -8.69
CA THR A 284 12.88 3.52 -7.98
C THR A 284 13.83 4.50 -7.28
N TYR A 285 13.64 5.80 -7.46
CA TYR A 285 14.44 6.83 -6.79
C TYR A 285 13.60 7.64 -5.81
N LYS A 286 14.10 7.80 -4.58
CA LYS A 286 13.57 8.73 -3.57
C LYS A 286 14.64 9.75 -3.22
N GLY A 287 14.37 11.03 -3.49
CA GLY A 287 15.31 12.12 -3.22
C GLY A 287 15.21 12.73 -1.82
N SER A 288 14.11 12.49 -1.09
CA SER A 288 13.87 13.04 0.25
C SER A 288 12.86 12.20 1.03
N ILE A 289 12.73 12.47 2.33
CA ILE A 289 11.71 11.89 3.22
C ILE A 289 10.26 12.26 2.82
N TYR A 290 10.10 13.30 1.98
CA TYR A 290 8.81 13.74 1.45
C TYR A 290 8.49 13.16 0.06
N ALA A 291 9.48 12.57 -0.62
CA ALA A 291 9.25 11.95 -1.94
C ALA A 291 8.34 10.73 -1.81
N ASP A 292 7.37 10.59 -2.72
CA ASP A 292 6.53 9.40 -2.75
C ASP A 292 7.28 8.19 -3.33
N ALA A 293 6.94 7.01 -2.84
CA ALA A 293 7.46 5.72 -3.25
C ALA A 293 6.87 5.24 -4.58
N GLY A 294 6.97 6.07 -5.62
CA GLY A 294 6.99 5.59 -7.00
C GLY A 294 5.82 5.97 -7.89
N GLY A 295 6.11 5.83 -9.19
CA GLY A 295 5.15 5.79 -10.28
C GLY A 295 4.77 7.16 -10.83
N LYS A 296 5.11 7.42 -12.09
CA LYS A 296 4.46 8.49 -12.87
C LYS A 296 2.96 8.14 -12.92
N GLY A 297 2.15 8.81 -12.09
CA GLY A 297 0.70 8.76 -12.17
C GLY A 297 0.24 9.34 -13.50
N GLY A 298 0.16 8.49 -14.52
CA GLY A 298 -0.43 8.84 -15.81
C GLY A 298 -1.95 8.73 -15.74
N VAL A 299 -2.62 9.41 -16.66
CA VAL A 299 -4.09 9.39 -16.89
C VAL A 299 -4.68 7.97 -16.92
N LEU A 300 -3.87 6.95 -17.20
CA LEU A 300 -4.26 5.54 -17.22
C LEU A 300 -4.53 4.93 -15.82
N GLU A 301 -3.90 5.42 -14.72
CA GLU A 301 -4.24 4.94 -13.36
C GLU A 301 -5.67 5.34 -12.96
N MET A 302 -6.23 6.42 -13.54
CA MET A 302 -7.63 6.81 -13.37
C MET A 302 -8.60 5.77 -13.94
N PHE A 303 -8.17 5.02 -14.97
CA PHE A 303 -8.91 3.90 -15.56
C PHE A 303 -8.55 2.54 -14.94
N GLY A 304 -7.43 2.42 -14.21
CA GLY A 304 -7.06 1.20 -13.47
C GLY A 304 -8.07 0.81 -12.38
N GLY A 305 -8.96 1.73 -12.00
CA GLY A 305 -10.13 1.44 -11.18
C GLY A 305 -11.11 0.44 -11.82
N LEU A 306 -11.14 0.31 -13.16
CA LEU A 306 -12.02 -0.63 -13.89
C LEU A 306 -11.75 -2.10 -13.52
N ASP A 307 -10.52 -2.46 -13.14
CA ASP A 307 -10.19 -3.82 -12.70
C ASP A 307 -10.68 -4.13 -11.28
N ALA A 308 -10.97 -3.10 -10.47
CA ALA A 308 -11.72 -3.24 -9.21
C ALA A 308 -13.24 -3.27 -9.47
N LEU A 309 -13.68 -2.91 -10.68
CA LEU A 309 -15.08 -2.98 -11.11
C LEU A 309 -15.46 -4.35 -11.71
N SER A 310 -14.47 -5.11 -12.19
CA SER A 310 -14.70 -6.42 -12.83
C SER A 310 -14.92 -7.56 -11.82
N ALA A 311 -14.46 -7.40 -10.58
CA ALA A 311 -14.68 -8.37 -9.50
C ALA A 311 -15.08 -7.63 -8.23
N GLY A 312 -16.36 -7.76 -7.82
CA GLY A 312 -16.88 -7.17 -6.59
C GLY A 312 -16.01 -7.53 -5.40
N SER A 313 -15.15 -6.60 -4.99
CA SER A 313 -14.17 -6.78 -3.92
C SER A 313 -14.59 -5.98 -2.71
N PHE A 314 -14.40 -6.55 -1.52
CA PHE A 314 -14.61 -5.82 -0.27
C PHE A 314 -13.44 -4.87 -0.03
N MET A 315 -13.77 -3.62 0.22
CA MET A 315 -12.77 -2.55 0.33
C MET A 315 -12.94 -1.79 1.63
N TYR A 316 -11.82 -1.57 2.33
CA TYR A 316 -11.67 -0.44 3.22
C TYR A 316 -11.13 0.72 2.37
N LEU A 317 -12.00 1.43 1.65
CA LEU A 317 -11.58 2.50 0.75
C LEU A 317 -12.41 3.76 0.95
N TRP A 318 -11.73 4.90 1.12
CA TRP A 318 -12.30 6.21 0.87
C TRP A 318 -12.15 6.54 -0.60
N ARG A 319 -13.26 6.87 -1.28
CA ARG A 319 -13.27 7.21 -2.69
C ARG A 319 -13.99 8.55 -2.85
N PRO A 320 -13.27 9.67 -2.99
CA PRO A 320 -13.88 10.94 -3.35
C PRO A 320 -14.50 10.89 -4.75
#